data_AF-A0A1I7XHG4-F1
#
_entry.id   AF-A0A1I7XHG4-F1
#
_cell.length_a   1.000
_cell.length_b   1.000
_cell.length_c   1.000
_cell.angle_alpha   90.00
_cell.angle_beta   90.00
_cell.angle_gamma   90.00
#
_symmetry.space_group_name_H-M   'P 1'
#
loop_
_entity.id
_entity.type
_entity.pdbx_description
1 polymer ?
#
loop_
_entity_poly.entity_id
_entity_poly.type
_entity_poly.pdbx_seq_one_letter_code
_entity_poly.pdbx_strand_id
1 'polypeptide(L)'
;MSSSWSMWSPWSFCSNNVKIRVRACSTVRGFKCVGHNKEFQSCNTGFSSKNTLTNNDYDAPDPYSEDRKVAMRQLYQDYDPVVSDGVKCENNILACTTGILF
;
A
#
# COMPACT_ATOMS: atom_id res chain seq x y z
N MET A 1 -47.22 -10.45 -15.08
CA MET A 1 -46.53 -9.84 -13.93
C MET A 1 -45.16 -10.50 -13.83
N SER A 2 -44.06 -9.76 -13.94
CA SER A 2 -42.71 -10.34 -14.00
C SER A 2 -41.84 -9.78 -12.87
N SER A 3 -40.99 -10.63 -12.30
CA SER A 3 -39.87 -10.22 -11.45
C SER A 3 -38.64 -9.99 -12.34
N SER A 4 -37.92 -8.90 -12.12
CA SER A 4 -36.74 -8.56 -12.92
C SER A 4 -35.50 -8.45 -12.04
N TRP A 5 -34.37 -8.92 -12.56
CA TRP A 5 -33.08 -8.76 -11.91
C TRP A 5 -32.55 -7.36 -12.17
N SER A 6 -32.11 -6.69 -11.10
CA SER A 6 -31.32 -5.46 -11.22
C SER A 6 -29.93 -5.77 -11.81
N MET A 7 -29.23 -4.73 -12.25
CA MET A 7 -27.82 -4.86 -12.63
C MET A 7 -26.99 -5.41 -11.46
N TRP A 8 -25.93 -6.13 -11.81
CA TRP A 8 -24.97 -6.65 -10.84
C TRP A 8 -24.23 -5.51 -10.13
N SER A 9 -23.95 -5.69 -8.84
CA SER A 9 -23.01 -4.85 -8.12
C SER A 9 -21.61 -4.94 -8.75
N PRO A 10 -20.74 -3.96 -8.51
CA PRO A 10 -19.32 -4.16 -8.71
C PRO A 10 -18.82 -5.37 -7.92
N TRP A 11 -17.73 -5.97 -8.39
CA TRP A 11 -17.05 -7.04 -7.68
C TRP A 11 -16.44 -6.52 -6.37
N SER A 12 -16.51 -7.33 -5.31
CA SER A 12 -15.78 -7.07 -4.08
C SER A 12 -14.27 -7.10 -4.32
N PHE A 13 -13.52 -6.58 -3.34
CA PHE A 13 -12.08 -6.83 -3.27
C PHE A 13 -11.78 -8.32 -3.26
N CYS A 14 -10.61 -8.67 -3.80
CA CYS A 14 -10.10 -10.02 -3.75
C CYS A 14 -9.76 -10.39 -2.30
N SER A 15 -10.43 -11.41 -1.76
CA SER A 15 -10.08 -12.02 -0.49
C SER A 15 -9.78 -13.49 -0.75
N ASN A 16 -8.58 -13.95 -0.38
CA ASN A 16 -8.16 -15.34 -0.55
C ASN A 16 -8.35 -15.87 -1.99
N ASN A 17 -7.97 -15.07 -3.00
CA ASN A 17 -8.15 -15.40 -4.43
C ASN A 17 -9.62 -15.54 -4.88
N VAL A 18 -10.57 -15.00 -4.13
CA VAL A 18 -11.99 -15.03 -4.46
C VAL A 18 -12.57 -13.62 -4.37
N LYS A 19 -13.43 -13.27 -5.32
CA LYS A 19 -14.28 -12.08 -5.29
C LYS A 19 -15.74 -12.47 -5.40
N ILE A 20 -16.58 -11.60 -4.85
CA ILE A 20 -18.02 -11.82 -4.73
C ILE A 20 -18.75 -10.64 -5.34
N ARG A 21 -19.84 -10.91 -6.08
CA ARG A 21 -20.78 -9.87 -6.50
C ARG A 21 -22.21 -10.29 -6.17
N VAL A 22 -23.08 -9.31 -6.02
CA VAL A 22 -24.49 -9.53 -5.68
C VAL A 22 -25.40 -8.72 -6.61
N ARG A 23 -26.63 -9.21 -6.82
CA ARG A 23 -27.69 -8.46 -7.51
C ARG A 23 -28.97 -8.49 -6.70
N ALA A 24 -29.73 -7.40 -6.79
CA ALA A 24 -31.05 -7.33 -6.19
C ALA A 24 -32.12 -7.84 -7.17
N CYS A 25 -33.17 -8.46 -6.63
CA CYS A 25 -34.35 -8.84 -7.37
C CYS A 25 -35.44 -7.80 -7.14
N SER A 26 -35.89 -7.12 -8.21
CA SER A 26 -37.05 -6.23 -8.13
C SER A 26 -38.32 -7.07 -8.27
N THR A 27 -38.93 -7.39 -7.13
CA THR A 27 -40.17 -8.18 -7.05
C THR A 27 -41.37 -7.24 -7.01
N VAL A 28 -42.34 -7.44 -7.89
CA VAL A 28 -43.62 -6.75 -7.82
C VAL A 28 -44.65 -7.78 -7.37
N ARG A 29 -45.40 -7.54 -6.28
CA ARG A 29 -46.55 -8.38 -5.84
C ARG A 29 -46.20 -9.85 -5.49
N GLY A 30 -45.03 -10.12 -4.90
CA GLY A 30 -44.71 -11.44 -4.31
C GLY A 30 -44.04 -12.45 -5.24
N PHE A 31 -43.65 -12.05 -6.46
CA PHE A 31 -42.93 -12.93 -7.39
C PHE A 31 -41.44 -13.00 -7.06
N LYS A 32 -40.88 -14.20 -6.98
CA LYS A 32 -39.44 -14.42 -6.74
C LYS A 32 -38.69 -14.37 -8.07
N CYS A 33 -37.45 -13.87 -8.09
CA CYS A 33 -36.62 -14.00 -9.28
C CYS A 33 -36.03 -15.41 -9.36
N VAL A 34 -35.97 -15.96 -10.57
CA VAL A 34 -35.38 -17.28 -10.81
C VAL A 34 -33.86 -17.12 -10.95
N GLY A 35 -33.11 -17.91 -10.19
CA GLY A 35 -31.65 -17.98 -10.23
C GLY A 35 -30.95 -17.37 -9.02
N HIS A 36 -29.62 -17.36 -9.07
CA HIS A 36 -28.78 -16.94 -7.96
C HIS A 36 -28.71 -15.41 -7.83
N ASN A 37 -28.68 -14.93 -6.59
CA ASN A 37 -28.47 -13.51 -6.26
C ASN A 37 -27.01 -13.18 -5.93
N LYS A 38 -26.16 -14.21 -5.76
CA LYS A 38 -24.73 -14.09 -5.44
C LYS A 38 -23.90 -14.92 -6.42
N GLU A 39 -22.74 -14.38 -6.77
CA GLU A 39 -21.79 -15.06 -7.64
C GLU A 39 -20.39 -14.93 -7.05
N PHE A 40 -19.64 -16.03 -7.14
CA PHE A 40 -18.26 -16.16 -6.68
C PHE A 40 -17.37 -16.38 -7.89
N GLN A 41 -16.30 -15.61 -8.00
CA GLN A 41 -15.32 -15.77 -9.07
C GLN A 41 -13.92 -15.81 -8.46
N SER A 42 -13.06 -16.66 -8.99
CA SER A 42 -11.65 -16.67 -8.64
C SER A 42 -10.98 -15.40 -9.18
N CYS A 43 -10.25 -14.72 -8.32
CA CYS A 43 -9.32 -13.69 -8.72
C CYS A 43 -8.02 -14.39 -9.08
N ASN A 44 -7.73 -14.52 -10.36
CA ASN A 44 -6.38 -14.82 -10.79
C ASN A 44 -5.55 -13.56 -10.52
N THR A 45 -4.81 -13.51 -9.40
CA THR A 45 -3.79 -12.48 -9.16
C THR A 45 -2.55 -12.71 -10.03
N GLY A 46 -2.74 -13.19 -11.25
CA GLY A 46 -1.72 -13.32 -12.26
C GLY A 46 -1.37 -11.93 -12.76
N PHE A 47 -0.44 -11.28 -12.07
CA PHE A 47 0.51 -10.34 -12.65
C PHE A 47 -0.07 -9.38 -13.71
N SER A 48 -1.00 -8.50 -13.33
CA SER A 48 -0.99 -7.14 -13.91
C SER A 48 -0.15 -6.19 -13.04
N SER A 49 0.50 -6.71 -12.01
CA SER A 49 1.76 -6.16 -11.56
C SER A 49 2.85 -6.53 -12.56
N LYS A 50 2.87 -5.85 -13.72
CA LYS A 50 4.15 -5.22 -14.12
C LYS A 50 4.39 -4.04 -13.17
N ASN A 51 4.29 -4.30 -11.87
CA ASN A 51 4.92 -3.46 -10.89
C ASN A 51 6.33 -4.00 -10.91
N THR A 52 7.06 -3.51 -11.92
CA THR A 52 8.50 -3.42 -11.88
C THR A 52 8.79 -2.56 -10.65
N LEU A 53 8.66 -3.15 -9.46
CA LEU A 53 9.33 -2.70 -8.26
C LEU A 53 10.81 -3.01 -8.49
N THR A 54 11.39 -2.40 -9.53
CA THR A 54 12.80 -2.06 -9.47
C THR A 54 12.92 -1.23 -8.22
N ASN A 55 13.66 -1.78 -7.28
CA ASN A 55 14.02 -1.27 -5.98
C ASN A 55 14.80 0.08 -6.06
N ASN A 56 14.59 0.88 -7.11
CA ASN A 56 15.45 1.98 -7.53
C ASN A 56 14.65 3.25 -7.87
N ASP A 57 13.37 3.36 -7.46
CA ASP A 57 12.62 4.62 -7.60
C ASP A 57 13.13 5.72 -6.63
N TYR A 58 14.07 5.35 -5.75
CA TYR A 58 14.78 6.25 -4.84
C TYR A 58 16.09 6.83 -5.42
N ASP A 59 16.51 6.41 -6.62
CA ASP A 59 17.73 6.94 -7.25
C ASP A 59 17.50 8.25 -8.03
N ALA A 60 16.27 8.79 -8.03
CA ALA A 60 15.99 10.09 -8.60
C ALA A 60 16.53 11.20 -7.66
N PRO A 61 17.48 12.04 -8.11
CA PRO A 61 17.93 13.17 -7.30
C PRO A 61 16.77 14.15 -7.12
N ASP A 62 16.30 14.33 -5.87
CA ASP A 62 15.27 15.31 -5.51
C ASP A 62 15.85 16.74 -5.66
N PRO A 63 15.36 17.54 -6.63
CA PRO A 63 15.84 18.90 -6.86
C PRO A 63 15.64 19.83 -5.66
N TYR A 64 14.70 19.51 -4.77
CA TYR A 64 14.33 20.34 -3.62
C TYR A 64 14.97 19.90 -2.31
N SER A 65 15.93 18.96 -2.38
CA SER A 65 16.64 18.45 -1.20
C SER A 65 17.40 19.54 -0.44
N GLU A 66 18.01 20.51 -1.14
CA GLU A 66 18.70 21.65 -0.51
C GLU A 66 17.74 22.67 0.09
N ASP A 67 16.65 23.01 -0.61
CA ASP A 67 15.63 23.93 -0.09
C ASP A 67 15.01 23.39 1.20
N ARG A 68 14.76 22.08 1.27
CA ARG A 68 14.29 21.40 2.48
C ARG A 68 15.30 21.54 3.63
N LYS A 69 16.60 21.38 3.37
CA LYS A 69 17.65 21.54 4.40
C LYS A 69 17.72 22.98 4.91
N VAL A 70 17.64 23.97 4.03
CA VAL A 70 17.66 25.39 4.41
C VAL A 70 16.42 25.73 5.25
N ALA A 71 15.24 25.27 4.87
CA ALA A 71 14.02 25.46 5.65
C ALA A 71 14.12 24.82 7.04
N MET A 72 14.67 23.62 7.16
CA MET A 72 14.86 22.95 8.45
C MET A 72 15.80 23.74 9.38
N ARG A 73 16.89 24.30 8.84
CA ARG A 73 17.81 25.15 9.62
C ARG A 73 17.20 26.47 10.09
N GLN A 74 16.18 26.99 9.39
CA GLN A 74 15.47 28.19 9.84
C GLN A 74 14.54 27.90 11.03
N LEU A 75 13.97 26.69 11.08
CA LEU A 75 13.08 26.26 12.15
C LEU A 75 13.83 25.74 13.38
N TYR A 76 15.00 25.13 13.16
CA TYR A 76 15.80 24.49 14.20
C TYR A 76 17.24 25.00 14.12
N GLN A 77 17.65 25.78 15.13
CA GLN A 77 18.99 26.36 15.22
C GLN A 77 20.10 25.31 15.42
N ASP A 78 19.74 24.08 15.80
CA ASP A 78 20.58 22.94 16.15
C ASP A 78 20.45 21.76 15.15
N TYR A 79 19.85 21.98 13.98
CA TYR A 79 19.75 20.94 12.97
C TYR A 79 21.10 20.68 12.27
N ASP A 80 21.91 19.83 12.88
CA ASP A 80 23.01 19.15 12.20
C ASP A 80 22.42 18.01 11.36
N PRO A 81 22.56 18.01 10.02
CA PRO A 81 22.18 16.86 9.23
C PRO A 81 23.04 15.69 9.70
N VAL A 82 22.42 14.70 10.33
CA VAL A 82 23.06 13.42 10.64
C VAL A 82 23.48 12.86 9.28
N VAL A 83 24.71 13.13 8.88
CA VAL A 83 25.39 12.32 7.88
C VAL A 83 25.37 10.95 8.54
N SER A 84 24.53 10.06 8.04
CA SER A 84 24.67 8.64 8.32
C SER A 84 25.99 8.22 7.67
N ASP A 85 27.10 8.62 8.30
CA ASP A 85 28.39 8.01 8.10
C ASP A 85 28.15 6.55 8.44
N GLY A 86 28.11 5.73 7.39
CA GLY A 86 27.98 4.30 7.51
C GLY A 86 28.94 3.83 8.59
N VAL A 87 28.44 2.95 9.46
CA VAL A 87 29.20 2.27 10.51
C VAL A 87 30.57 1.86 9.95
N LYS A 88 31.58 2.68 10.22
CA LYS A 88 32.97 2.36 9.91
C LYS A 88 33.58 1.89 11.21
N CYS A 89 33.28 0.65 11.58
CA CYS A 89 34.15 -0.09 12.49
C CYS A 89 35.45 -0.41 11.74
N GLU A 90 36.24 0.62 11.40
CA GLU A 90 37.59 0.40 10.88
C GLU A 90 38.53 0.19 12.06
N ASN A 91 38.81 -1.09 12.31
CA ASN A 91 40.10 -1.62 12.72
C ASN A 91 40.75 -0.99 13.95
N ASN A 92 40.03 -0.88 15.07
CA ASN A 92 40.66 -1.01 16.39
C ASN A 92 39.67 -1.59 17.40
N ILE A 93 39.98 -2.80 17.86
CA ILE A 93 39.32 -3.50 18.97
C ILE A 93 39.63 -2.72 20.26
N LEU A 94 39.04 -1.53 20.46
CA LEU A 94 39.05 -0.87 21.78
C LEU A 94 38.03 0.27 21.96
N ALA A 95 37.24 0.67 20.94
CA ALA A 95 36.37 1.85 21.05
C ALA A 95 34.86 1.56 21.23
N CYS A 96 34.42 0.30 21.36
CA CYS A 96 33.03 -0.04 21.74
C CYS A 96 32.81 -0.07 23.27
N THR A 97 33.59 0.68 24.06
CA THR A 97 33.44 0.72 25.51
C THR A 97 33.32 2.15 26.01
N THR A 98 32.28 2.87 25.61
CA THR A 98 31.81 3.99 26.43
C THR A 98 30.29 3.96 26.45
N GLY A 99 29.71 3.73 27.64
CA GLY A 99 28.29 3.96 27.83
C GLY A 99 27.51 3.06 28.77
N ILE A 100 28.09 2.43 29.81
CA ILE A 100 27.31 2.10 31.01
C ILE A 100 28.12 2.50 32.24
N LEU A 101 27.82 3.70 32.71
CA LEU A 101 27.96 4.07 34.11
C LEU A 101 26.66 3.59 34.78
N PHE A 102 26.75 2.57 35.63
CA PHE A 102 25.94 2.21 36.81
C PHE A 102 26.15 0.73 37.13
#